data_AF-K6XC61-F1
#
_entry.id   AF-K6XC61-F1
#
_cell.length_a   1.000
_cell.length_b   1.000
_cell.length_c   1.000
_cell.angle_alpha   90.00
_cell.angle_beta   90.00
_cell.angle_gamma   90.00
#
_symmetry.space_group_name_H-M   'P 1'
#
loop_
_entity.id
_entity.type
_entity.pdbx_description
1 polymer ?
#
loop_
_entity_poly.entity_id
_entity_poly.type
_entity_poly.pdbx_seq_one_letter_code
_entity_poly.pdbx_strand_id
1 'polypeptide(L)'
;MLATAFLAASIIARLVWDTLTVNGRNFVDLHVYRDGSAGLADGSLYLFTYSGETDFALPFTYPPFAAVVLYPLSLVPWDVVAIGWQLATFAALYACVVVSLRLCGRSTDVHALAALWTAPAIWCEPVRVTLDYGQINVFLMLGTLLAISWARRADGSPNERGVLAGGALIGLMAGIKLTPAITGLWYLAVRKPWGALSAAFAFVFTVLGCLLLFPEVTRTYYGTLFGDAERIGPVEAVINQSLRGTLSRFAGFDVGTGWIWFLGVVVATVVVVFTWRAVSDALGVLLVVQFFGLLISPISWVHHWVWVVPLGIWLVHGAGARRPGARAILGMWLVVAGLGIPWILRVLNEYGPEPPAAVEAVLGAAWTIATFVMMGWLIATRSARGAEETDDRPKDVVAAAVVDAGRVLLAQRAHPVELAGKWELPGGRVESGETHAAALVREIREELGAEVEAGDAVGKPVTLPNGLVLHAYRARLRAGTPAALEHLDLQWFTADDLRRLDLDDVVPADRDWIPELCIILDDARVGEAG
;
A
#
# COMPACT_ATOMS: atom_id res chain seq x y z
N MET A 1 -18.13 9.81 14.43
CA MET A 1 -18.01 10.83 15.50
C MET A 1 -16.99 10.45 16.57
N LEU A 2 -17.12 9.31 17.25
CA LEU A 2 -16.17 8.92 18.32
C LEU A 2 -14.71 8.79 17.84
N ALA A 3 -14.47 8.16 16.70
CA ALA A 3 -13.12 8.01 16.13
C ALA A 3 -12.44 9.36 15.83
N THR A 4 -13.18 10.31 15.25
CA THR A 4 -12.70 11.67 14.96
C THR A 4 -12.41 12.43 16.26
N ALA A 5 -13.27 12.31 17.27
CA ALA A 5 -13.05 12.91 18.58
C ALA A 5 -11.79 12.35 19.26
N PHE A 6 -11.53 11.04 19.13
CA PHE A 6 -10.33 10.40 19.66
C PHE A 6 -9.05 10.91 18.97
N LEU A 7 -9.08 11.06 17.63
CA LEU A 7 -7.96 11.69 16.90
C LEU A 7 -7.74 13.13 17.33
N ALA A 8 -8.80 13.94 17.42
CA ALA A 8 -8.69 15.32 17.87
C ALA A 8 -8.10 15.41 19.29
N ALA A 9 -8.57 14.56 20.22
CA ALA A 9 -8.03 14.47 21.57
C ALA A 9 -6.55 14.09 21.58
N SER A 10 -6.13 13.13 20.75
CA SER A 10 -4.73 12.72 20.62
C SER A 10 -3.85 13.85 20.08
N ILE A 11 -4.31 14.59 19.05
CA ILE A 11 -3.59 15.75 18.51
C ILE A 11 -3.47 16.85 19.57
N ILE A 12 -4.56 17.18 20.27
CA ILE A 12 -4.53 18.20 21.34
C ILE A 12 -3.57 17.77 22.46
N ALA A 13 -3.67 16.52 22.92
CA ALA A 13 -2.77 15.99 23.95
C ALA A 13 -1.31 16.04 23.51
N ARG A 14 -1.03 15.75 22.23
CA ARG A 14 0.32 15.87 21.67
C ARG A 14 0.79 17.33 21.63
N LEU A 15 -0.04 18.26 21.19
CA LEU A 15 0.31 19.68 21.17
C LEU A 15 0.53 20.25 22.58
N VAL A 16 -0.21 19.78 23.58
CA VAL A 16 -0.02 20.13 24.99
C VAL A 16 1.29 19.55 25.51
N TRP A 17 1.56 18.27 25.25
CA TRP A 17 2.82 17.63 25.61
C TRP A 17 4.02 18.40 25.06
N ASP A 18 3.96 18.76 23.79
CA ASP A 18 4.98 19.52 23.08
C ASP A 18 5.27 20.89 23.73
N THR A 19 4.25 21.53 24.31
CA THR A 19 4.43 22.81 25.04
C THR A 19 4.92 22.65 26.47
N LEU A 20 4.63 21.52 27.11
CA LEU A 20 4.91 21.30 28.54
C LEU A 20 6.24 20.57 28.77
N THR A 21 6.77 19.88 27.76
CA THR A 21 7.99 19.09 27.89
C THR A 21 9.20 19.80 27.32
N VAL A 22 10.32 19.66 28.04
CA VAL A 22 11.63 20.13 27.58
C VAL A 22 11.96 19.41 26.28
N ASN A 23 12.35 20.16 25.24
CA ASN A 23 12.61 19.67 23.89
C ASN A 23 11.41 19.07 23.14
N GLY A 24 10.17 19.23 23.63
CA GLY A 24 8.95 18.73 22.96
C GLY A 24 8.68 19.36 21.57
N ARG A 25 9.40 20.44 21.24
CA ARG A 25 9.41 21.16 19.95
C ARG A 25 10.80 21.68 19.59
N ASN A 26 11.85 20.88 19.80
CA ASN A 26 13.20 21.37 19.48
C ASN A 26 13.40 21.53 17.95
N PHE A 27 12.60 20.86 17.11
CA PHE A 27 12.55 21.06 15.65
C PHE A 27 13.93 21.08 14.98
N VAL A 28 14.86 20.29 15.52
CA VAL A 28 16.29 20.36 15.16
C VAL A 28 16.51 20.07 13.68
N ASP A 29 15.78 19.12 13.11
CA ASP A 29 15.88 18.80 11.68
C ASP A 29 15.19 19.85 10.82
N LEU A 30 14.08 20.44 11.29
CA LEU A 30 13.41 21.53 10.57
C LEU A 30 14.25 22.80 10.51
N HIS A 31 15.03 23.09 11.56
CA HIS A 31 16.07 24.11 11.50
C HIS A 31 17.12 23.80 10.43
N VAL A 32 17.64 22.57 10.38
CA VAL A 32 18.58 22.17 9.32
C VAL A 32 17.97 22.32 7.92
N TYR A 33 16.72 21.90 7.74
CA TYR A 33 16.00 22.04 6.47
C TYR A 33 15.82 23.50 6.06
N ARG A 34 15.34 24.35 6.97
CA ARG A 34 15.01 25.74 6.68
C ARG A 34 16.25 26.61 6.59
N ASP A 35 17.06 26.61 7.65
CA ASP A 35 18.14 27.56 7.85
C ASP A 35 19.36 27.15 7.02
N GLY A 36 19.62 25.84 6.90
CA GLY A 36 20.65 25.33 6.00
C GLY A 36 20.36 25.66 4.55
N SER A 37 19.10 25.52 4.10
CA SER A 37 18.73 25.83 2.71
C SER A 37 18.98 27.28 2.32
N ALA A 38 18.98 28.24 3.27
CA ALA A 38 19.29 29.64 2.99
C ALA A 38 20.69 29.82 2.38
N GLY A 39 21.65 28.96 2.76
CA GLY A 39 23.01 28.94 2.21
C GLY A 39 23.12 28.44 0.76
N LEU A 40 22.01 28.07 0.12
CA LEU A 40 22.00 27.74 -1.32
C LEU A 40 22.34 28.95 -2.19
N ALA A 41 21.91 30.15 -1.78
CA ALA A 41 22.05 31.37 -2.58
C ALA A 41 23.48 31.95 -2.57
N ASP A 42 24.22 31.77 -1.47
CA ASP A 42 25.59 32.29 -1.30
C ASP A 42 26.67 31.20 -1.39
N GLY A 43 26.28 29.95 -1.63
CA GLY A 43 27.17 28.80 -1.75
C GLY A 43 27.64 28.20 -0.42
N SER A 44 27.16 28.72 0.71
CA SER A 44 27.53 28.25 2.05
C SER A 44 26.74 27.03 2.53
N LEU A 45 25.87 26.43 1.69
CA LEU A 45 24.96 25.33 2.04
C LEU A 45 25.62 24.23 2.88
N TYR A 46 26.81 23.76 2.50
CA TYR A 46 27.51 22.67 3.20
C TYR A 46 28.50 23.14 4.27
N LEU A 47 28.58 24.45 4.52
CA LEU A 47 29.27 25.05 5.68
C LEU A 47 28.30 25.27 6.85
N PHE A 48 26.98 25.28 6.58
CA PHE A 48 25.96 25.39 7.61
C PHE A 48 26.04 24.25 8.61
N THR A 49 25.96 24.59 9.90
CA THR A 49 25.79 23.65 11.00
C THR A 49 24.84 24.22 12.03
N TYR A 50 23.83 23.44 12.43
CA TYR A 50 22.97 23.78 13.54
C TYR A 50 23.56 23.24 14.85
N SER A 51 23.73 24.09 15.85
CA SER A 51 24.33 23.74 17.15
C SER A 51 23.44 24.17 18.33
N GLY A 52 22.13 24.18 18.14
CA GLY A 52 21.15 24.53 19.18
C GLY A 52 20.94 23.40 20.18
N GLU A 53 19.69 23.00 20.41
CA GLU A 53 19.31 21.95 21.38
C GLU A 53 19.58 20.53 20.87
N THR A 54 20.85 20.23 20.57
CA THR A 54 21.30 18.96 19.96
C THR A 54 22.54 18.40 20.66
N ASP A 55 22.61 17.07 20.79
CA ASP A 55 23.75 16.37 21.40
C ASP A 55 25.06 16.53 20.59
N PHE A 56 24.96 16.81 19.29
CA PHE A 56 26.06 17.08 18.38
C PHE A 56 25.61 18.05 17.29
N ALA A 57 26.56 18.77 16.70
CA ALA A 57 26.27 19.78 15.69
C ALA A 57 25.75 19.10 14.39
N LEU A 58 24.62 19.58 13.87
CA LEU A 58 23.92 18.98 12.72
C LEU A 58 24.20 19.78 11.44
N PRO A 59 25.04 19.26 10.52
CA PRO A 59 25.26 19.91 9.22
C PRO A 59 24.10 19.66 8.26
N PHE A 60 24.04 20.44 7.18
CA PHE A 60 23.16 20.12 6.07
C PHE A 60 23.69 18.88 5.31
N THR A 61 23.01 17.74 5.46
CA THR A 61 23.47 16.44 4.91
C THR A 61 22.72 15.97 3.67
N TYR A 62 21.77 16.76 3.18
CA TYR A 62 20.86 16.39 2.10
C TYR A 62 21.40 16.78 0.71
N PRO A 63 20.93 16.15 -0.38
CA PRO A 63 21.32 16.55 -1.73
C PRO A 63 20.92 18.01 -2.03
N PRO A 64 21.60 18.69 -2.97
CA PRO A 64 21.33 20.11 -3.26
C PRO A 64 19.88 20.39 -3.66
N PHE A 65 19.22 19.43 -4.31
CA PHE A 65 17.82 19.58 -4.71
C PHE A 65 16.88 19.70 -3.49
N ALA A 66 17.24 19.11 -2.35
CA ALA A 66 16.52 19.33 -1.09
C ALA A 66 16.50 20.81 -0.71
N ALA A 67 17.65 21.49 -0.83
CA ALA A 67 17.75 22.91 -0.55
C ALA A 67 16.91 23.73 -1.52
N VAL A 68 16.86 23.37 -2.81
CA VAL A 68 15.98 24.04 -3.79
C VAL A 68 14.51 23.96 -3.35
N VAL A 69 14.05 22.78 -2.93
CA VAL A 69 12.66 22.54 -2.52
C VAL A 69 12.33 23.24 -1.19
N LEU A 70 13.28 23.27 -0.26
CA LEU A 70 13.08 23.77 1.10
C LEU A 70 13.47 25.24 1.29
N TYR A 71 14.20 25.84 0.33
CA TYR A 71 14.60 27.25 0.35
C TYR A 71 13.45 28.22 0.62
N PRO A 72 12.24 28.05 0.04
CA PRO A 72 11.12 28.95 0.33
C PRO A 72 10.75 29.03 1.83
N LEU A 73 11.01 27.99 2.61
CA LEU A 73 10.76 28.01 4.06
C LEU A 73 11.67 29.00 4.79
N SER A 74 12.87 29.27 4.26
CA SER A 74 13.81 30.22 4.85
C SER A 74 13.27 31.66 4.79
N LEU A 75 12.38 31.95 3.84
CA LEU A 75 11.76 33.27 3.62
C LEU A 75 10.56 33.53 4.54
N VAL A 76 10.06 32.49 5.22
CA VAL A 76 8.86 32.56 6.06
C VAL A 76 9.29 32.68 7.53
N PRO A 77 8.57 33.48 8.37
CA PRO A 77 8.83 33.55 9.80
C PRO A 77 8.78 32.18 10.47
N TRP A 78 9.70 31.94 11.42
CA TRP A 78 9.89 30.65 12.07
C TRP A 78 8.60 30.07 12.66
N ASP A 79 7.84 30.85 13.43
CA ASP A 79 6.63 30.35 14.11
C ASP A 79 5.58 29.84 13.11
N VAL A 80 5.47 30.49 11.95
CA VAL A 80 4.56 30.07 10.88
C VAL A 80 5.04 28.76 10.26
N VAL A 81 6.35 28.62 10.02
CA VAL A 81 6.94 27.36 9.52
C VAL A 81 6.74 26.24 10.53
N ALA A 82 7.05 26.46 11.80
CA ALA A 82 6.94 25.45 12.86
C ALA A 82 5.50 24.93 13.01
N ILE A 83 4.53 25.83 13.16
CA ILE A 83 3.10 25.47 13.28
C ILE A 83 2.60 24.81 12.00
N GLY A 84 2.89 25.40 10.85
CA GLY A 84 2.46 24.88 9.55
C GLY A 84 3.01 23.49 9.27
N TRP A 85 4.29 23.26 9.56
CA TRP A 85 4.96 21.97 9.38
C TRP A 85 4.37 20.90 10.29
N GLN A 86 4.07 21.23 11.54
CA GLN A 86 3.46 20.30 12.48
C GLN A 86 2.05 19.89 12.04
N LEU A 87 1.21 20.85 11.63
CA LEU A 87 -0.13 20.57 11.08
C LEU A 87 -0.05 19.75 9.79
N ALA A 88 0.88 20.07 8.90
CA ALA A 88 1.12 19.32 7.67
C ALA A 88 1.57 17.88 7.96
N THR A 89 2.37 17.67 9.01
CA THR A 89 2.83 16.34 9.43
C THR A 89 1.66 15.49 9.93
N PHE A 90 0.74 16.04 10.74
CA PHE A 90 -0.47 15.33 11.15
C PHE A 90 -1.37 14.97 9.97
N ALA A 91 -1.58 15.92 9.04
CA ALA A 91 -2.37 15.68 7.83
C ALA A 91 -1.73 14.61 6.94
N ALA A 92 -0.41 14.66 6.76
CA ALA A 92 0.33 13.68 5.96
C ALA A 92 0.30 12.29 6.60
N LEU A 93 0.42 12.18 7.92
CA LEU A 93 0.29 10.91 8.64
C LEU A 93 -1.12 10.32 8.44
N TYR A 94 -2.15 11.13 8.61
CA TYR A 94 -3.53 10.70 8.37
C TYR A 94 -3.72 10.21 6.92
N ALA A 95 -3.19 10.95 5.95
CA ALA A 95 -3.22 10.54 4.54
C ALA A 95 -2.46 9.23 4.30
N CYS A 96 -1.29 9.02 4.93
CA CYS A 96 -0.55 7.75 4.84
C CYS A 96 -1.40 6.58 5.32
N VAL A 97 -2.11 6.76 6.44
CA VAL A 97 -3.01 5.74 6.99
C VAL A 97 -4.17 5.46 6.04
N VAL A 98 -4.82 6.48 5.48
CA VAL A 98 -5.90 6.32 4.49
C VAL A 98 -5.41 5.56 3.27
N VAL A 99 -4.27 5.96 2.68
CA VAL A 99 -3.73 5.30 1.49
C VAL A 99 -3.34 3.85 1.81
N SER A 100 -2.74 3.59 2.98
CA SER A 100 -2.40 2.23 3.42
C SER A 100 -3.64 1.34 3.56
N LEU A 101 -4.73 1.85 4.16
CA LEU A 101 -6.01 1.14 4.28
C LEU A 101 -6.61 0.84 2.90
N ARG A 102 -6.58 1.79 1.97
CA ARG A 102 -7.04 1.60 0.59
C ARG A 102 -6.19 0.57 -0.17
N LEU A 103 -4.88 0.56 0.04
CA LEU A 103 -3.98 -0.46 -0.51
C LEU A 103 -4.26 -1.86 0.07
N CYS A 104 -4.84 -1.94 1.27
CA CYS A 104 -5.39 -3.18 1.85
C CYS A 104 -6.81 -3.51 1.35
N GLY A 105 -7.37 -2.77 0.40
CA GLY A 105 -8.71 -3.00 -0.15
C GLY A 105 -9.85 -2.53 0.75
N ARG A 106 -9.60 -1.60 1.69
CA ARG A 106 -10.67 -0.98 2.50
C ARG A 106 -11.24 0.25 1.77
N SER A 107 -12.55 0.24 1.52
CA SER A 107 -13.30 1.37 0.96
C SER A 107 -14.30 1.94 1.96
N THR A 108 -15.02 1.08 2.69
CA THR A 108 -15.99 1.44 3.73
C THR A 108 -15.31 1.88 5.02
N ASP A 109 -15.86 2.91 5.68
CA ASP A 109 -15.41 3.45 6.97
C ASP A 109 -13.93 3.87 7.04
N VAL A 110 -13.27 4.03 5.88
CA VAL A 110 -11.83 4.27 5.79
C VAL A 110 -11.39 5.47 6.62
N HIS A 111 -12.21 6.53 6.70
CA HIS A 111 -11.90 7.73 7.46
C HIS A 111 -12.02 7.55 8.97
N ALA A 112 -12.97 6.71 9.43
CA ALA A 112 -13.11 6.37 10.84
C ALA A 112 -11.95 5.47 11.28
N LEU A 113 -11.62 4.44 10.50
CA LEU A 113 -10.45 3.60 10.74
C LEU A 113 -9.15 4.40 10.69
N ALA A 114 -9.03 5.34 9.74
CA ALA A 114 -7.86 6.18 9.66
C ALA A 114 -7.69 7.06 10.90
N ALA A 115 -8.79 7.60 11.44
CA ALA A 115 -8.73 8.33 12.70
C ALA A 115 -8.29 7.44 13.88
N LEU A 116 -8.82 6.22 13.97
CA LEU A 116 -8.44 5.25 15.01
C LEU A 116 -6.99 4.77 14.93
N TRP A 117 -6.41 4.70 13.73
CA TRP A 117 -5.00 4.35 13.53
C TRP A 117 -4.06 5.53 13.74
N THR A 118 -4.44 6.70 13.25
CA THR A 118 -3.61 7.92 13.35
C THR A 118 -3.45 8.34 14.81
N ALA A 119 -4.53 8.25 15.60
CA ALA A 119 -4.53 8.67 17.00
C ALA A 119 -3.42 8.03 17.85
N PRO A 120 -3.26 6.69 17.92
CA PRO A 120 -2.14 6.06 18.62
C PRO A 120 -0.82 6.15 17.86
N ALA A 121 -0.83 6.20 16.51
CA ALA A 121 0.39 6.31 15.72
C ALA A 121 1.20 7.58 16.03
N ILE A 122 0.54 8.69 16.40
CA ILE A 122 1.19 9.93 16.85
C ILE A 122 2.19 9.69 18.00
N TRP A 123 1.92 8.70 18.85
CA TRP A 123 2.71 8.40 20.05
C TRP A 123 3.75 7.31 19.84
N CYS A 124 3.67 6.58 18.73
CA CYS A 124 4.67 5.58 18.37
C CYS A 124 6.02 6.29 18.12
N GLU A 125 7.11 5.73 18.64
CA GLU A 125 8.44 6.35 18.64
C GLU A 125 8.87 6.98 17.30
N PRO A 126 8.79 6.31 16.12
CA PRO A 126 9.26 6.92 14.88
C PRO A 126 8.46 8.16 14.48
N VAL A 127 7.15 8.18 14.77
CA VAL A 127 6.26 9.29 14.44
C VAL A 127 6.39 10.40 15.47
N ARG A 128 6.47 10.05 16.76
CA ARG A 128 6.70 10.99 17.86
C ARG A 128 8.00 11.76 17.63
N VAL A 129 9.11 11.06 17.37
CA VAL A 129 10.41 11.69 17.09
C VAL A 129 10.35 12.50 15.78
N THR A 130 9.55 12.06 14.80
CA THR A 130 9.32 12.87 13.59
C THR A 130 8.66 14.22 13.91
N LEU A 131 7.69 14.23 14.81
CA LEU A 131 7.02 15.45 15.27
C LEU A 131 7.94 16.30 16.14
N ASP A 132 8.70 15.69 17.07
CA ASP A 132 9.66 16.37 17.94
C ASP A 132 10.70 17.16 17.10
N TYR A 133 11.29 16.51 16.09
CA TYR A 133 12.39 17.08 15.31
C TYR A 133 11.95 17.82 14.04
N GLY A 134 10.68 17.70 13.63
CA GLY A 134 10.19 18.26 12.37
C GLY A 134 10.73 17.52 11.14
N GLN A 135 10.87 16.19 11.22
CA GLN A 135 11.41 15.36 10.13
C GLN A 135 10.50 15.28 8.90
N ILE A 136 11.11 15.15 7.72
CA ILE A 136 10.39 15.08 6.44
C ILE A 136 9.84 13.66 6.12
N ASN A 137 10.20 12.64 6.91
CA ASN A 137 10.01 11.23 6.53
C ASN A 137 8.56 10.82 6.30
N VAL A 138 7.60 11.41 7.02
CA VAL A 138 6.15 11.13 6.81
C VAL A 138 5.69 11.63 5.44
N PHE A 139 6.20 12.76 4.95
CA PHE A 139 5.90 13.25 3.61
C PHE A 139 6.49 12.34 2.52
N LEU A 140 7.72 11.84 2.74
CA LEU A 140 8.35 10.89 1.82
C LEU A 140 7.62 9.54 1.80
N MET A 141 7.16 9.07 2.97
CA MET A 141 6.30 7.89 3.08
C MET A 141 4.98 8.11 2.34
N LEU A 142 4.33 9.28 2.51
CA LEU A 142 3.09 9.61 1.80
C LEU A 142 3.30 9.59 0.29
N GLY A 143 4.33 10.29 -0.22
CA GLY A 143 4.63 10.31 -1.64
C GLY A 143 4.95 8.91 -2.19
N THR A 144 5.60 8.06 -1.40
CA THR A 144 5.90 6.68 -1.78
C THR A 144 4.64 5.81 -1.85
N LEU A 145 3.74 5.93 -0.87
CA LEU A 145 2.43 5.27 -0.87
C LEU A 145 1.56 5.75 -2.04
N LEU A 146 1.57 7.05 -2.33
CA LEU A 146 0.86 7.63 -3.47
C LEU A 146 1.42 7.12 -4.80
N ALA A 147 2.75 7.11 -4.98
CA ALA A 147 3.40 6.59 -6.18
C ALA A 147 2.96 5.15 -6.50
N ILE A 148 2.87 4.31 -5.47
CA ILE A 148 2.44 2.92 -5.59
C ILE A 148 0.93 2.82 -5.82
N SER A 149 0.14 3.68 -5.19
CA SER A 149 -1.31 3.73 -5.44
C SER A 149 -1.62 4.13 -6.89
N TRP A 150 -0.88 5.09 -7.46
CA TRP A 150 -1.07 5.57 -8.83
C TRP A 150 -0.72 4.51 -9.86
N ALA A 151 0.30 3.68 -9.60
CA ALA A 151 0.69 2.57 -10.45
C ALA A 151 -0.40 1.49 -10.61
N ARG A 152 -1.51 1.59 -9.87
CA ARG A 152 -2.62 0.64 -9.86
C ARG A 152 -3.95 1.34 -10.16
N ARG A 153 -4.88 0.61 -10.78
CA ARG A 153 -6.28 0.99 -10.94
C ARG A 153 -7.11 0.49 -9.75
N ALA A 154 -8.36 0.94 -9.67
CA ALA A 154 -9.29 0.55 -8.60
C ALA A 154 -9.57 -0.97 -8.60
N ASP A 155 -9.62 -1.60 -9.78
CA ASP A 155 -9.74 -3.05 -9.97
C ASP A 155 -8.43 -3.82 -9.68
N GLY A 156 -7.37 -3.13 -9.25
CA GLY A 156 -6.06 -3.70 -8.96
C GLY A 156 -5.18 -3.94 -10.19
N SER A 157 -5.67 -3.71 -11.41
CA SER A 157 -4.90 -3.83 -12.63
C SER A 157 -3.84 -2.72 -12.77
N PRO A 158 -2.76 -2.92 -13.55
CA PRO A 158 -1.72 -1.92 -13.72
C PRO A 158 -2.22 -0.64 -14.41
N ASN A 159 -1.78 0.53 -13.94
CA ASN A 159 -1.97 1.81 -14.60
C ASN A 159 -0.63 2.30 -15.18
N GLU A 160 -0.41 2.14 -16.48
CA GLU A 160 0.88 2.45 -17.12
C GLU A 160 1.31 3.92 -16.95
N ARG A 161 0.38 4.86 -17.12
CA ARG A 161 0.64 6.28 -16.86
C ARG A 161 1.01 6.52 -15.39
N GLY A 162 0.29 5.85 -14.50
CA GLY A 162 0.54 5.89 -13.07
C GLY A 162 1.88 5.27 -12.66
N VAL A 163 2.35 4.23 -13.35
CA VAL A 163 3.69 3.64 -13.14
C VAL A 163 4.79 4.65 -13.45
N LEU A 164 4.67 5.37 -14.57
CA LEU A 164 5.65 6.39 -14.94
C LEU A 164 5.59 7.59 -13.99
N ALA A 165 4.39 8.09 -13.68
CA ALA A 165 4.21 9.23 -12.78
C ALA A 165 4.66 8.90 -11.35
N GLY A 166 4.33 7.72 -10.85
CA GLY A 166 4.77 7.22 -9.55
C GLY A 166 6.29 7.06 -9.51
N GLY A 167 6.89 6.50 -10.57
CA GLY A 167 8.35 6.43 -10.70
C GLY A 167 8.99 7.81 -10.62
N ALA A 168 8.50 8.78 -11.40
CA ALA A 168 9.02 10.15 -11.39
C ALA A 168 8.93 10.78 -10.00
N LEU A 169 7.81 10.58 -9.29
CA LEU A 169 7.64 11.05 -7.91
C LEU A 169 8.70 10.44 -6.97
N ILE A 170 8.98 9.13 -7.07
CA ILE A 170 10.06 8.49 -6.30
C ILE A 170 11.41 9.14 -6.60
N GLY A 171 11.72 9.40 -7.87
CA GLY A 171 12.99 10.02 -8.28
C GLY A 171 13.16 11.46 -7.78
N LEU A 172 12.11 12.27 -7.85
CA LEU A 172 12.10 13.63 -7.31
C LEU A 172 12.30 13.63 -5.79
N MET A 173 11.62 12.73 -5.07
CA MET A 173 11.81 12.57 -3.62
C MET A 173 13.21 12.07 -3.26
N ALA A 174 13.80 11.18 -4.07
CA ALA A 174 15.18 10.75 -3.92
C ALA A 174 16.17 11.92 -4.06
N GLY A 175 15.84 12.92 -4.87
CA GLY A 175 16.59 14.18 -4.97
C GLY A 175 16.50 15.03 -3.70
N ILE A 176 15.42 14.92 -2.91
CA ILE A 176 15.27 15.63 -1.63
C ILE A 176 15.98 14.87 -0.50
N LYS A 177 15.83 13.55 -0.44
CA LYS A 177 16.49 12.67 0.52
C LYS A 177 16.67 11.33 -0.15
N LEU A 178 17.85 10.71 -0.10
CA LEU A 178 18.14 9.52 -0.89
C LEU A 178 17.27 8.28 -0.54
N THR A 179 16.65 8.25 0.63
CA THR A 179 15.95 7.07 1.16
C THR A 179 14.84 6.51 0.25
N PRO A 180 13.99 7.30 -0.44
CA PRO A 180 12.95 6.77 -1.31
C PRO A 180 13.48 6.04 -2.55
N ALA A 181 14.76 6.24 -2.93
CA ALA A 181 15.37 5.59 -4.10
C ALA A 181 15.27 4.05 -4.03
N ILE A 182 15.29 3.46 -2.83
CA ILE A 182 15.12 2.01 -2.63
C ILE A 182 13.79 1.50 -3.19
N THR A 183 12.77 2.35 -3.29
CA THR A 183 11.47 2.03 -3.89
C THR A 183 11.57 1.67 -5.37
N GLY A 184 12.65 2.04 -6.06
CA GLY A 184 12.93 1.51 -7.41
C GLY A 184 12.89 -0.03 -7.45
N LEU A 185 13.33 -0.69 -6.37
CA LEU A 185 13.25 -2.15 -6.23
C LEU A 185 11.81 -2.66 -6.21
N TRP A 186 10.85 -1.88 -5.68
CA TRP A 186 9.43 -2.24 -5.71
C TRP A 186 8.93 -2.36 -7.16
N TYR A 187 9.29 -1.42 -8.03
CA TYR A 187 8.92 -1.47 -9.46
C TYR A 187 9.53 -2.68 -10.16
N LEU A 188 10.78 -3.02 -9.84
CA LEU A 188 11.39 -4.25 -10.33
C LEU A 188 10.67 -5.50 -9.79
N ALA A 189 10.19 -5.45 -8.54
CA ALA A 189 9.41 -6.51 -7.91
C ALA A 189 8.14 -6.87 -8.62
N VAL A 190 7.37 -5.83 -8.96
CA VAL A 190 6.09 -5.99 -9.62
C VAL A 190 6.26 -6.11 -11.15
N ARG A 191 7.50 -6.31 -11.63
CA ARG A 191 7.86 -6.44 -13.06
C ARG A 191 7.43 -5.24 -13.89
N LYS A 192 7.64 -4.03 -13.37
CA LYS A 192 7.36 -2.74 -14.02
C LYS A 192 8.66 -1.92 -14.12
N PRO A 193 9.65 -2.37 -14.92
CA PRO A 193 10.96 -1.70 -14.99
C PRO A 193 10.87 -0.25 -15.44
N TRP A 194 9.88 0.12 -16.24
CA TRP A 194 9.63 1.50 -16.66
C TRP A 194 9.39 2.46 -15.49
N GLY A 195 8.78 2.01 -14.38
CA GLY A 195 8.64 2.84 -13.19
C GLY A 195 9.99 3.08 -12.50
N ALA A 196 10.86 2.06 -12.45
CA ALA A 196 12.22 2.22 -11.93
C ALA A 196 13.08 3.14 -12.81
N LEU A 197 12.97 3.01 -14.14
CA LEU A 197 13.64 3.90 -15.09
C LEU A 197 13.14 5.34 -14.98
N SER A 198 11.83 5.54 -14.82
CA SER A 198 11.24 6.87 -14.58
C SER A 198 11.78 7.50 -13.29
N ALA A 199 11.91 6.71 -12.21
CA ALA A 199 12.54 7.17 -10.97
C ALA A 199 14.00 7.55 -11.17
N ALA A 200 14.79 6.71 -11.86
CA ALA A 200 16.18 7.03 -12.16
C ALA A 200 16.30 8.31 -13.01
N PHE A 201 15.48 8.47 -14.04
CA PHE A 201 15.48 9.66 -14.89
C PHE A 201 15.11 10.92 -14.10
N ALA A 202 14.04 10.88 -13.30
CA ALA A 202 13.65 12.02 -12.48
C ALA A 202 14.71 12.38 -11.43
N PHE A 203 15.36 11.40 -10.82
CA PHE A 203 16.49 11.65 -9.92
C PHE A 203 17.66 12.31 -10.66
N VAL A 204 18.09 11.76 -11.80
CA VAL A 204 19.15 12.37 -12.63
C VAL A 204 18.76 13.78 -13.06
N PHE A 205 17.50 14.03 -13.38
CA PHE A 205 17.00 15.37 -13.68
C PHE A 205 17.21 16.35 -12.52
N THR A 206 16.95 15.93 -11.27
CA THR A 206 17.25 16.78 -10.09
C THR A 206 18.74 17.10 -9.98
N VAL A 207 19.61 16.11 -10.24
CA VAL A 207 21.07 16.28 -10.17
C VAL A 207 21.56 17.24 -11.26
N LEU A 208 21.15 17.01 -12.52
CA LEU A 208 21.55 17.84 -13.64
C LEU A 208 21.02 19.28 -13.53
N GLY A 209 19.78 19.44 -13.06
CA GLY A 209 19.21 20.75 -12.77
C GLY A 209 20.03 21.51 -11.73
N CYS A 210 20.39 20.86 -10.63
CA CYS A 210 21.27 21.46 -9.61
C CYS A 210 22.69 21.69 -10.12
N LEU A 211 23.24 20.83 -10.97
CA LEU A 211 24.56 21.03 -11.56
C LEU A 211 24.59 22.25 -12.48
N LEU A 212 23.50 22.52 -13.20
CA LEU A 212 23.35 23.68 -14.07
C LEU A 212 23.20 24.98 -13.28
N LEU A 213 22.40 24.97 -12.22
CA LEU A 213 22.05 26.17 -11.44
C LEU A 213 23.04 26.46 -10.30
N PHE A 214 23.58 25.43 -9.67
CA PHE A 214 24.43 25.47 -8.48
C PHE A 214 25.63 24.50 -8.62
N PRO A 215 26.53 24.72 -9.60
CA PRO A 215 27.56 23.75 -9.96
C PRO A 215 28.52 23.40 -8.82
N GLU A 216 29.01 24.40 -8.07
CA GLU A 216 29.99 24.16 -6.99
C GLU A 216 29.38 23.41 -5.80
N VAL A 217 28.18 23.81 -5.38
CA VAL A 217 27.41 23.12 -4.33
C VAL A 217 27.16 21.67 -4.75
N THR A 218 26.75 21.44 -5.99
CA THR A 218 26.43 20.10 -6.50
C THR A 218 27.67 19.21 -6.61
N ARG A 219 28.79 19.73 -7.11
CA ARG A 219 30.07 19.00 -7.16
C ARG A 219 30.59 18.67 -5.77
N THR A 220 30.47 19.60 -4.82
CA THR A 220 30.88 19.37 -3.43
C THR A 220 30.08 18.21 -2.82
N TYR A 221 28.76 18.18 -3.01
CA TYR A 221 27.93 17.08 -2.52
C TYR A 221 28.30 15.74 -3.15
N TYR A 222 28.18 15.61 -4.48
CA TYR A 222 28.34 14.33 -5.16
C TYR A 222 29.79 13.89 -5.34
N GLY A 223 30.75 14.80 -5.21
CA GLY A 223 32.18 14.51 -5.32
C GLY A 223 32.82 14.18 -3.98
N THR A 224 32.53 14.95 -2.93
CA THR A 224 33.27 14.87 -1.66
C THR A 224 32.42 14.33 -0.52
N LEU A 225 31.16 14.75 -0.43
CA LEU A 225 30.32 14.50 0.75
C LEU A 225 29.44 13.25 0.63
N PHE A 226 29.24 12.77 -0.59
CA PHE A 226 28.41 11.61 -0.86
C PHE A 226 29.06 10.33 -0.32
N GLY A 227 28.41 9.68 0.63
CA GLY A 227 28.90 8.45 1.25
C GLY A 227 29.72 8.66 2.53
N ASP A 228 30.00 9.90 2.92
CA ASP A 228 30.62 10.23 4.20
C ASP A 228 29.57 10.15 5.33
N ALA A 229 29.55 8.99 5.99
CA ALA A 229 28.62 8.72 7.08
C ALA A 229 29.05 9.35 8.42
N GLU A 230 30.34 9.66 8.60
CA GLU A 230 30.86 10.23 9.86
C GLU A 230 30.29 11.63 10.11
N ARG A 231 29.96 12.36 9.04
CA ARG A 231 29.30 13.66 9.08
C ARG A 231 27.86 13.63 9.64
N ILE A 232 27.19 12.48 9.58
CA ILE A 232 25.74 12.41 9.84
C ILE A 232 25.44 12.27 11.34
N GLY A 233 26.35 11.65 12.10
CA GLY A 233 26.20 11.44 13.54
C GLY A 233 26.82 10.12 14.02
N PRO A 234 26.81 9.86 15.34
CA PRO A 234 27.42 8.67 15.93
C PRO A 234 26.73 7.38 15.45
N VAL A 235 27.51 6.46 14.89
CA VAL A 235 27.01 5.23 14.26
C VAL A 235 26.51 4.24 15.31
N GLU A 236 27.17 4.17 16.44
CA GLU A 236 26.92 3.26 17.56
C GLU A 236 25.68 3.66 18.38
N ALA A 237 25.22 4.92 18.28
CA ALA A 237 24.11 5.42 19.08
C ALA A 237 22.89 4.50 19.04
N VAL A 238 22.28 4.26 20.21
CA VAL A 238 21.14 3.34 20.37
C VAL A 238 19.93 3.70 19.50
N ILE A 239 19.79 4.97 19.12
CA ILE A 239 18.75 5.43 18.20
C ILE A 239 19.03 5.10 16.73
N ASN A 240 20.26 4.71 16.35
CA ASN A 240 20.59 4.20 15.04
C ASN A 240 20.28 2.71 14.95
N GLN A 241 19.19 2.37 14.26
CA GLN A 241 18.67 1.02 14.10
C GLN A 241 19.08 0.36 12.76
N SER A 242 20.08 0.91 12.06
CA SER A 242 20.68 0.26 10.88
C SER A 242 21.46 -1.01 11.25
N LEU A 243 21.72 -1.86 10.26
CA LEU A 243 22.57 -3.04 10.45
C LEU A 243 24.00 -2.65 10.84
N ARG A 244 24.55 -1.55 10.29
CA ARG A 244 25.87 -1.02 10.70
C ARG A 244 25.88 -0.62 12.17
N GLY A 245 24.87 0.14 12.62
CA GLY A 245 24.78 0.55 14.02
C GLY A 245 24.67 -0.66 14.96
N THR A 246 23.84 -1.64 14.61
CA THR A 246 23.68 -2.88 15.38
C THR A 246 24.99 -3.66 15.47
N LEU A 247 25.66 -3.90 14.33
CA LEU A 247 26.95 -4.61 14.31
C LEU A 247 28.03 -3.86 15.09
N SER A 248 28.05 -2.53 15.03
CA SER A 248 29.01 -1.70 15.75
C SER A 248 28.84 -1.79 17.27
N ARG A 249 27.59 -1.79 17.75
CA ARG A 249 27.29 -1.99 19.18
C ARG A 249 27.73 -3.36 19.69
N PHE A 250 27.57 -4.42 18.89
CA PHE A 250 28.06 -5.76 19.25
C PHE A 250 29.58 -5.89 19.17
N ALA A 251 30.22 -5.20 18.22
CA ALA A 251 31.66 -5.23 18.04
C ALA A 251 32.42 -4.35 19.06
N GLY A 252 31.76 -3.33 19.62
CA GLY A 252 32.37 -2.34 20.50
C GLY A 252 33.17 -1.26 19.75
N PHE A 253 33.06 -1.20 18.43
CA PHE A 253 33.68 -0.20 17.54
C PHE A 253 32.87 -0.05 16.26
N ASP A 254 33.02 1.06 15.53
CA ASP A 254 32.36 1.26 14.24
C ASP A 254 32.91 0.28 13.19
N VAL A 255 32.06 -0.64 12.71
CA VAL A 255 32.45 -1.64 11.71
C VAL A 255 32.65 -1.06 10.31
N GLY A 256 32.31 0.22 10.11
CA GLY A 256 32.41 0.91 8.82
C GLY A 256 31.56 0.25 7.73
N THR A 257 32.00 0.40 6.49
CA THR A 257 31.49 -0.36 5.32
C THR A 257 32.41 -1.54 4.96
N GLY A 258 33.17 -2.04 5.94
CA GLY A 258 34.12 -3.15 5.78
C GLY A 258 33.45 -4.52 5.64
N TRP A 259 34.26 -5.58 5.73
CA TRP A 259 33.79 -6.96 5.45
C TRP A 259 32.69 -7.44 6.41
N ILE A 260 32.67 -6.99 7.68
CA ILE A 260 31.64 -7.34 8.67
C ILE A 260 30.28 -6.80 8.22
N TRP A 261 30.23 -5.51 7.87
CA TRP A 261 29.02 -4.87 7.34
C TRP A 261 28.60 -5.51 6.01
N PHE A 262 29.54 -5.74 5.09
CA PHE A 262 29.26 -6.40 3.81
C PHE A 262 28.63 -7.78 3.99
N LEU A 263 29.16 -8.61 4.89
CA LEU A 263 28.58 -9.92 5.20
C LEU A 263 27.15 -9.78 5.74
N GLY A 264 26.91 -8.82 6.63
CA GLY A 264 25.58 -8.48 7.11
C GLY A 264 24.62 -8.10 5.97
N VAL A 265 25.06 -7.26 5.03
CA VAL A 265 24.27 -6.87 3.84
C VAL A 265 23.97 -8.07 2.96
N VAL A 266 24.93 -8.98 2.75
CA VAL A 266 24.71 -10.23 2.00
C VAL A 266 23.63 -11.07 2.67
N VAL A 267 23.71 -11.27 4.00
CA VAL A 267 22.70 -12.02 4.76
C VAL A 267 21.33 -11.34 4.64
N ALA A 268 21.25 -10.03 4.86
CA ALA A 268 20.01 -9.27 4.72
C ALA A 268 19.41 -9.38 3.30
N THR A 269 20.26 -9.32 2.27
CA THR A 269 19.86 -9.47 0.87
C THR A 269 19.30 -10.85 0.59
N VAL A 270 19.96 -11.91 1.06
CA VAL A 270 19.49 -13.29 0.91
C VAL A 270 18.12 -13.46 1.57
N VAL A 271 17.98 -13.00 2.82
CA VAL A 271 16.69 -13.04 3.54
C VAL A 271 15.61 -12.31 2.75
N VAL A 272 15.87 -11.08 2.30
CA VAL A 272 14.89 -10.27 1.55
C VAL A 272 14.49 -10.90 0.22
N VAL A 273 15.41 -11.55 -0.49
CA VAL A 273 15.10 -12.30 -1.71
C VAL A 273 14.10 -13.44 -1.44
N PHE A 274 14.22 -14.13 -0.29
CA PHE A 274 13.24 -15.13 0.12
C PHE A 274 11.94 -14.51 0.61
N THR A 275 11.99 -13.47 1.43
CA THR A 275 10.81 -12.77 1.97
C THR A 275 9.95 -12.19 0.85
N TRP A 276 10.57 -11.59 -0.16
CA TRP A 276 9.90 -11.08 -1.35
C TRP A 276 9.10 -12.16 -2.09
N ARG A 277 9.61 -13.39 -2.14
CA ARG A 277 8.88 -14.52 -2.73
C ARG A 277 7.70 -15.00 -1.88
N ALA A 278 7.63 -14.57 -0.63
CA ALA A 278 6.56 -14.93 0.30
C ALA A 278 5.42 -13.90 0.37
N VAL A 279 5.55 -12.76 -0.32
CA VAL A 279 4.57 -11.67 -0.34
C VAL A 279 4.16 -11.36 -1.78
N SER A 280 2.91 -10.98 -2.03
CA SER A 280 2.37 -10.75 -3.39
C SER A 280 1.59 -9.45 -3.54
N ASP A 281 1.01 -8.92 -2.46
CA ASP A 281 0.28 -7.67 -2.49
C ASP A 281 1.22 -6.44 -2.48
N ALA A 282 0.77 -5.33 -3.05
CA ALA A 282 1.62 -4.16 -3.28
C ALA A 282 2.20 -3.57 -2.00
N LEU A 283 1.39 -3.45 -0.94
CA LEU A 283 1.81 -2.87 0.32
C LEU A 283 2.81 -3.79 1.03
N GLY A 284 2.57 -5.10 1.06
CA GLY A 284 3.49 -6.06 1.62
C GLY A 284 4.85 -6.06 0.90
N VAL A 285 4.88 -6.02 -0.44
CA VAL A 285 6.13 -5.91 -1.21
C VAL A 285 6.85 -4.59 -0.89
N LEU A 286 6.11 -3.49 -0.77
CA LEU A 286 6.68 -2.19 -0.39
C LEU A 286 7.33 -2.27 0.99
N LEU A 287 6.63 -2.81 1.98
CA LEU A 287 7.14 -2.94 3.35
C LEU A 287 8.46 -3.74 3.37
N VAL A 288 8.54 -4.87 2.65
CA VAL A 288 9.79 -5.63 2.54
C VAL A 288 10.93 -4.77 1.98
N VAL A 289 10.66 -3.99 0.92
CA VAL A 289 11.64 -3.09 0.30
C VAL A 289 12.10 -1.98 1.24
N GLN A 290 11.18 -1.34 1.97
CA GLN A 290 11.51 -0.23 2.87
C GLN A 290 12.27 -0.72 4.10
N PHE A 291 11.85 -1.83 4.72
CA PHE A 291 12.57 -2.43 5.83
C PHE A 291 13.96 -2.93 5.41
N PHE A 292 14.11 -3.46 4.20
CA PHE A 292 15.43 -3.77 3.64
C PHE A 292 16.31 -2.53 3.53
N GLY A 293 15.78 -1.44 2.94
CA GLY A 293 16.50 -0.16 2.83
C GLY A 293 16.95 0.38 4.19
N LEU A 294 16.10 0.29 5.21
CA LEU A 294 16.42 0.70 6.57
C LEU A 294 17.53 -0.16 7.21
N LEU A 295 17.56 -1.47 6.93
CA LEU A 295 18.63 -2.35 7.40
C LEU A 295 19.98 -1.98 6.77
N ILE A 296 20.02 -1.80 5.45
CA ILE A 296 21.29 -1.64 4.71
C ILE A 296 21.77 -0.20 4.62
N SER A 297 20.97 0.78 5.02
CA SER A 297 21.41 2.18 5.11
C SER A 297 22.61 2.30 6.06
N PRO A 298 23.59 3.18 5.78
CA PRO A 298 24.69 3.45 6.72
C PRO A 298 24.19 3.87 8.10
N ILE A 299 23.12 4.67 8.15
CA ILE A 299 22.46 5.11 9.37
C ILE A 299 20.93 5.09 9.15
N SER A 300 20.21 4.52 10.12
CA SER A 300 18.75 4.48 10.16
C SER A 300 18.25 4.87 11.54
N TRP A 301 18.19 6.17 11.80
CA TRP A 301 17.58 6.71 13.01
C TRP A 301 16.15 6.21 13.21
N VAL A 302 15.70 6.09 14.45
CA VAL A 302 14.34 5.63 14.78
C VAL A 302 13.24 6.33 13.96
N HIS A 303 13.33 7.64 13.72
CA HIS A 303 12.34 8.39 12.94
C HIS A 303 12.33 8.06 11.43
N HIS A 304 13.29 7.30 10.89
CA HIS A 304 13.21 6.76 9.53
C HIS A 304 12.24 5.59 9.40
N TRP A 305 11.89 4.95 10.51
CA TRP A 305 11.11 3.71 10.54
C TRP A 305 9.59 3.95 10.65
N VAL A 306 9.09 5.09 10.18
CA VAL A 306 7.64 5.41 10.12
C VAL A 306 6.79 4.34 9.41
N TRP A 307 7.44 3.50 8.61
CA TRP A 307 6.88 2.31 7.95
C TRP A 307 6.25 1.27 8.88
N VAL A 308 6.56 1.29 10.19
CA VAL A 308 5.86 0.44 11.18
C VAL A 308 4.35 0.72 11.24
N VAL A 309 3.91 1.93 10.88
CA VAL A 309 2.50 2.30 10.85
C VAL A 309 1.77 1.59 9.69
N PRO A 310 2.19 1.73 8.42
CA PRO A 310 1.65 0.90 7.33
C PRO A 310 1.80 -0.61 7.56
N LEU A 311 2.87 -1.07 8.24
CA LEU A 311 3.03 -2.48 8.62
C LEU A 311 1.91 -2.93 9.56
N GLY A 312 1.62 -2.17 10.61
CA GLY A 312 0.53 -2.48 11.54
C GLY A 312 -0.83 -2.56 10.83
N ILE A 313 -1.10 -1.62 9.92
CA ILE A 313 -2.30 -1.63 9.09
C ILE A 313 -2.34 -2.88 8.20
N TRP A 314 -1.23 -3.25 7.59
CA TRP A 314 -1.13 -4.44 6.73
C TRP A 314 -1.33 -5.75 7.50
N LEU A 315 -0.86 -5.83 8.75
CA LEU A 315 -1.03 -6.98 9.64
C LEU A 315 -2.46 -7.12 10.20
N VAL A 316 -3.29 -6.08 10.13
CA VAL A 316 -4.69 -6.11 10.61
C VAL A 316 -5.70 -6.15 9.48
N HIS A 317 -5.48 -5.37 8.42
CA HIS A 317 -6.44 -5.15 7.34
C HIS A 317 -6.00 -5.74 5.99
N GLY A 318 -4.71 -6.04 5.82
CA GLY A 318 -4.14 -6.50 4.56
C GLY A 318 -3.95 -8.01 4.46
N ALA A 319 -3.19 -8.44 3.46
CA ALA A 319 -2.86 -9.85 3.27
C ALA A 319 -2.01 -10.43 4.42
N GLY A 320 -1.31 -9.58 5.18
CA GLY A 320 -0.59 -9.96 6.39
C GLY A 320 -1.51 -10.55 7.46
N ALA A 321 -2.73 -10.03 7.59
CA ALA A 321 -3.70 -10.47 8.60
C ALA A 321 -4.15 -11.93 8.46
N ARG A 322 -4.10 -12.48 7.23
CA ARG A 322 -4.51 -13.85 6.93
C ARG A 322 -3.43 -14.89 7.29
N ARG A 323 -2.23 -14.45 7.67
CA ARG A 323 -1.11 -15.34 7.99
C ARG A 323 -1.14 -15.77 9.46
N PRO A 324 -0.85 -17.04 9.79
CA PRO A 324 -0.78 -17.49 11.17
C PRO A 324 0.31 -16.71 11.93
N GLY A 325 0.01 -16.29 13.16
CA GLY A 325 0.96 -15.51 13.97
C GLY A 325 1.03 -14.01 13.68
N ALA A 326 0.22 -13.46 12.76
CA ALA A 326 0.21 -12.03 12.45
C ALA A 326 0.00 -11.13 13.68
N ARG A 327 -0.87 -11.54 14.61
CA ARG A 327 -1.11 -10.83 15.89
C ARG A 327 0.12 -10.81 16.79
N ALA A 328 0.94 -11.86 16.78
CA ALA A 328 2.17 -11.91 17.57
C ALA A 328 3.22 -10.95 17.00
N ILE A 329 3.35 -10.90 15.66
CA ILE A 329 4.23 -9.93 14.99
C ILE A 329 3.76 -8.49 15.24
N LEU A 330 2.45 -8.24 15.20
CA LEU A 330 1.90 -6.94 15.57
C LEU A 330 2.22 -6.58 17.02
N GLY A 331 2.00 -7.51 17.97
CA GLY A 331 2.31 -7.31 19.38
C GLY A 331 3.80 -7.00 19.61
N MET A 332 4.70 -7.70 18.93
CA MET A 332 6.14 -7.42 18.96
C MET A 332 6.45 -5.99 18.52
N TRP A 333 5.89 -5.54 17.39
CA TRP A 333 6.13 -4.17 16.91
C TRP A 333 5.49 -3.10 17.81
N LEU A 334 4.34 -3.37 18.41
CA LEU A 334 3.73 -2.49 19.41
C LEU A 334 4.62 -2.36 20.66
N VAL A 335 5.30 -3.42 21.07
CA VAL A 335 6.28 -3.36 22.17
C VAL A 335 7.52 -2.57 21.73
N VAL A 336 8.14 -2.93 20.61
CA VAL A 336 9.42 -2.34 20.17
C VAL A 336 9.29 -0.87 19.82
N ALA A 337 8.30 -0.50 18.99
CA ALA A 337 8.12 0.86 18.50
C ALA A 337 7.09 1.67 19.31
N GLY A 338 6.17 1.02 20.02
CA GLY A 338 5.18 1.71 20.85
C GLY A 338 5.71 2.08 22.24
N LEU A 339 6.44 1.18 22.92
CA LEU A 339 7.12 1.53 24.18
C LEU A 339 8.36 2.38 23.94
N GLY A 340 8.98 2.23 22.78
CA GLY A 340 10.18 2.97 22.36
C GLY A 340 11.44 2.50 23.06
N ILE A 341 11.85 1.24 22.81
CA ILE A 341 13.03 0.65 23.47
C ILE A 341 14.30 1.51 23.28
N PRO A 342 14.65 1.98 22.07
CA PRO A 342 15.78 2.90 21.89
C PRO A 342 15.66 4.20 22.68
N TRP A 343 14.47 4.81 22.76
CA TRP A 343 14.24 6.00 23.57
C TRP A 343 14.48 5.72 25.06
N ILE A 344 13.98 4.60 25.60
CA ILE A 344 14.24 4.21 27.00
C ILE A 344 15.75 4.05 27.25
N LEU A 345 16.46 3.37 26.34
CA LEU A 345 17.92 3.22 26.46
C LEU A 345 18.64 4.58 26.41
N ARG A 346 18.24 5.47 25.50
CA ARG A 346 18.81 6.82 25.42
C ARG A 346 18.63 7.57 26.74
N VAL A 347 17.43 7.54 27.31
CA VAL A 347 17.14 8.16 28.61
C VAL A 347 17.96 7.53 29.74
N LEU A 348 18.14 6.21 29.74
CA LEU A 348 18.97 5.53 30.73
C LEU A 348 20.46 5.89 30.59
N ASN A 349 20.99 6.00 29.38
CA ASN A 349 22.36 6.42 29.15
C ASN A 349 22.60 7.89 29.53
N GLU A 350 21.58 8.74 29.41
CA GLU A 350 21.69 10.19 29.69
C GLU A 350 21.46 10.53 31.17
N TYR A 351 20.51 9.88 31.84
CA TYR A 351 20.06 10.24 33.19
C TYR A 351 20.08 9.08 34.20
N GLY A 352 20.30 7.85 33.73
CA GLY A 352 20.18 6.64 34.53
C GLY A 352 21.52 5.92 34.74
N PRO A 353 21.49 4.73 35.35
CA PRO A 353 22.66 3.85 35.38
C PRO A 353 22.89 3.29 33.97
N GLU A 354 24.12 3.40 33.48
CA GLU A 354 24.52 2.80 32.21
C GLU A 354 24.24 1.28 32.23
N PRO A 355 23.43 0.76 31.29
CA PRO A 355 23.22 -0.67 31.20
C PRO A 355 24.52 -1.39 30.83
N PRO A 356 24.69 -2.67 31.22
CA PRO A 356 25.83 -3.45 30.74
C PRO A 356 25.86 -3.47 29.20
N ALA A 357 27.04 -3.31 28.60
CA ALA A 357 27.19 -3.19 27.14
C ALA A 357 26.48 -4.29 26.33
N ALA A 358 26.47 -5.53 26.84
CA ALA A 358 25.74 -6.64 26.20
C ALA A 358 24.22 -6.44 26.21
N VAL A 359 23.66 -5.89 27.30
CA VAL A 359 22.23 -5.58 27.42
C VAL A 359 21.88 -4.42 26.49
N GLU A 360 22.71 -3.38 26.47
CA GLU A 360 22.54 -2.24 25.56
C GLU A 360 22.61 -2.66 24.10
N ALA A 361 23.57 -3.50 23.72
CA ALA A 361 23.70 -3.99 22.36
C ALA A 361 22.47 -4.80 21.90
N VAL A 362 21.94 -5.68 22.75
CA VAL A 362 20.75 -6.49 22.44
C VAL A 362 19.48 -5.62 22.35
N LEU A 363 19.23 -4.78 23.34
CA LEU A 363 18.04 -3.91 23.34
C LEU A 363 18.14 -2.82 22.26
N GLY A 364 19.34 -2.29 22.03
CA GLY A 364 19.66 -1.36 20.95
C GLY A 364 19.63 -2.00 19.57
N ALA A 365 19.54 -3.32 19.45
CA ALA A 365 19.30 -4.05 18.20
C ALA A 365 17.84 -4.47 18.01
N ALA A 366 16.93 -4.06 18.90
CA ALA A 366 15.56 -4.56 18.93
C ALA A 366 14.81 -4.41 17.60
N TRP A 367 14.98 -3.31 16.87
CA TRP A 367 14.27 -3.11 15.60
C TRP A 367 14.88 -3.94 14.47
N THR A 368 16.21 -4.06 14.45
CA THR A 368 16.93 -4.92 13.50
C THR A 368 16.52 -6.39 13.71
N ILE A 369 16.49 -6.85 14.97
CA ILE A 369 16.05 -8.20 15.35
C ILE A 369 14.58 -8.41 14.98
N ALA A 370 13.69 -7.49 15.36
CA ALA A 370 12.26 -7.55 15.03
C ALA A 370 12.03 -7.64 13.50
N THR A 371 12.86 -6.95 12.71
CA THR A 371 12.81 -7.02 11.25
C THR A 371 13.19 -8.41 10.74
N PHE A 372 14.29 -9.00 11.21
CA PHE A 372 14.67 -10.35 10.81
C PHE A 372 13.66 -11.40 11.27
N VAL A 373 13.09 -11.26 12.47
CA VAL A 373 12.00 -12.12 12.97
C VAL A 373 10.78 -12.02 12.07
N MET A 374 10.36 -10.80 11.71
CA MET A 374 9.25 -10.57 10.78
C MET A 374 9.54 -11.18 9.40
N MET A 375 10.74 -10.96 8.85
CA MET A 375 11.11 -11.51 7.54
C MET A 375 11.16 -13.04 7.56
N GLY A 376 11.70 -13.65 8.61
CA GLY A 376 11.70 -15.09 8.83
C GLY A 376 10.28 -15.64 8.99
N TRP A 377 9.41 -14.95 9.73
CA TRP A 377 7.99 -15.27 9.84
C TRP A 377 7.30 -15.25 8.48
N LEU A 378 7.53 -14.22 7.65
CA LEU A 378 6.97 -14.13 6.30
C LEU A 378 7.40 -15.33 5.43
N ILE A 379 8.68 -15.71 5.51
CA ILE A 379 9.22 -16.88 4.79
C ILE A 379 8.58 -18.18 5.29
N ALA A 380 8.48 -18.38 6.60
CA ALA A 380 7.96 -19.59 7.22
C ALA A 380 6.44 -19.74 7.04
N THR A 381 5.71 -18.62 7.05
CA THR A 381 4.26 -18.56 6.85
C THR A 381 3.91 -18.19 5.42
N ARG A 382 4.82 -18.49 4.48
CA ARG A 382 4.60 -18.26 3.06
C ARG A 382 3.27 -18.86 2.70
N SER A 383 2.30 -17.98 2.46
CA SER A 383 1.07 -18.34 1.77
C SER A 383 1.54 -18.99 0.48
N ALA A 384 1.21 -20.26 0.30
CA ALA A 384 1.67 -21.05 -0.83
C ALA A 384 1.38 -20.24 -2.09
N ARG A 385 2.41 -19.66 -2.71
CA ARG A 385 2.28 -19.10 -4.05
C ARG A 385 1.93 -20.30 -4.94
N GLY A 386 0.64 -20.50 -5.20
CA GLY A 386 0.13 -21.43 -6.20
C GLY A 386 -0.20 -22.87 -5.76
N ALA A 387 -0.54 -23.15 -4.49
CA ALA A 387 -1.17 -24.44 -4.13
C ALA A 387 -2.69 -24.35 -3.89
N GLU A 388 -3.22 -23.14 -3.73
CA GLU A 388 -4.65 -22.85 -3.79
C GLU A 388 -4.81 -21.57 -4.62
N GLU A 389 -4.55 -21.70 -5.92
CA GLU A 389 -5.34 -20.95 -6.88
C GLU A 389 -6.67 -21.71 -7.03
N THR A 390 -7.47 -21.75 -5.96
CA THR A 390 -8.90 -21.65 -6.19
C THR A 390 -9.08 -20.21 -6.65
N ASP A 391 -8.93 -20.04 -7.96
CA ASP A 391 -9.24 -18.82 -8.69
C ASP A 391 -10.46 -18.15 -8.05
N ASP A 392 -10.20 -17.03 -7.36
CA ASP A 392 -11.18 -16.18 -6.68
C ASP A 392 -11.69 -15.10 -7.65
N ARG A 393 -11.37 -15.23 -8.95
CA ARG A 393 -12.31 -14.74 -9.95
C ARG A 393 -13.57 -15.60 -9.78
N PRO A 394 -14.77 -15.04 -9.87
CA PRO A 394 -15.98 -15.82 -10.06
C PRO A 394 -15.65 -16.92 -11.07
N LYS A 395 -15.56 -18.19 -10.66
CA LYS A 395 -15.41 -19.28 -11.63
C LYS A 395 -16.71 -19.48 -12.38
N ASP A 396 -17.80 -19.03 -11.77
CA ASP A 396 -19.15 -19.33 -12.16
C ASP A 396 -19.87 -18.05 -12.63
N VAL A 397 -20.55 -18.18 -13.76
CA VAL A 397 -21.52 -17.22 -14.28
C VAL A 397 -22.87 -17.91 -14.23
N VAL A 398 -23.92 -17.22 -13.81
CA VAL A 398 -25.27 -17.77 -13.75
C VAL A 398 -26.15 -17.13 -14.82
N ALA A 399 -27.03 -17.92 -15.41
CA ALA A 399 -28.01 -17.47 -16.39
C ALA A 399 -29.41 -17.95 -15.99
N ALA A 400 -30.41 -17.09 -16.15
CA ALA A 400 -31.78 -17.36 -15.74
C ALA A 400 -32.68 -17.73 -16.92
N ALA A 401 -33.14 -18.97 -16.95
CA ALA A 401 -34.28 -19.38 -17.76
C ALA A 401 -35.57 -18.92 -17.07
N VAL A 402 -35.90 -17.63 -17.21
CA VAL A 402 -37.14 -17.06 -16.65
C VAL A 402 -38.33 -17.60 -17.45
N VAL A 403 -39.11 -18.47 -16.83
CA VAL A 403 -40.27 -19.13 -17.47
C VAL A 403 -41.57 -18.58 -16.90
N ASP A 404 -42.45 -18.13 -17.79
CA ASP A 404 -43.80 -17.67 -17.47
C ASP A 404 -44.79 -18.06 -18.58
N ALA A 405 -45.96 -18.61 -18.19
CA ALA A 405 -47.03 -19.06 -19.09
C ALA A 405 -46.53 -19.85 -20.33
N GLY A 406 -45.66 -20.84 -20.11
CA GLY A 406 -45.12 -21.69 -21.18
C GLY A 406 -44.19 -20.98 -22.17
N ARG A 407 -43.60 -19.84 -21.80
CA ARG A 407 -42.58 -19.10 -22.57
C ARG A 407 -41.34 -18.84 -21.72
N VAL A 408 -40.19 -18.73 -22.36
CA VAL A 408 -38.94 -18.29 -21.73
C VAL A 408 -38.55 -16.90 -22.22
N LEU A 409 -38.01 -16.07 -21.34
CA LEU A 409 -37.49 -14.77 -21.69
C LEU A 409 -36.03 -14.89 -22.17
N LEU A 410 -35.73 -14.36 -23.36
CA LEU A 410 -34.37 -14.16 -23.84
C LEU A 410 -34.06 -12.66 -23.92
N ALA A 411 -32.79 -12.32 -23.72
CA ALA A 411 -32.29 -10.96 -23.80
C ALA A 411 -31.30 -10.81 -24.96
N GLN A 412 -31.38 -9.68 -25.66
CA GLN A 412 -30.49 -9.39 -26.79
C GLN A 412 -29.26 -8.61 -26.29
N ARG A 413 -28.09 -9.22 -26.44
CA ARG A 413 -26.84 -8.73 -25.87
C ARG A 413 -26.41 -7.39 -26.48
N ALA A 414 -25.98 -6.43 -25.65
CA ALA A 414 -25.50 -5.11 -26.11
C ALA A 414 -23.97 -5.07 -26.37
N HIS A 415 -23.18 -5.82 -25.60
CA HIS A 415 -21.72 -5.86 -25.67
C HIS A 415 -21.16 -7.25 -25.29
N PRO A 416 -19.95 -7.62 -25.76
CA PRO A 416 -19.06 -6.91 -26.68
C PRO A 416 -19.51 -7.02 -28.14
N VAL A 417 -18.86 -6.29 -29.06
CA VAL A 417 -19.30 -6.11 -30.47
C VAL A 417 -19.44 -7.45 -31.20
N GLU A 418 -18.65 -8.46 -30.84
CA GLU A 418 -18.67 -9.79 -31.46
C GLU A 418 -19.95 -10.59 -31.15
N LEU A 419 -20.65 -10.25 -30.07
CA LEU A 419 -21.88 -10.91 -29.62
C LEU A 419 -23.10 -9.97 -29.61
N ALA A 420 -22.89 -8.69 -29.89
CA ALA A 420 -23.97 -7.70 -29.89
C ALA A 420 -25.07 -8.08 -30.91
N GLY A 421 -26.32 -8.02 -30.48
CA GLY A 421 -27.47 -8.41 -31.30
C GLY A 421 -27.86 -9.89 -31.22
N LYS A 422 -27.08 -10.74 -30.53
CA LYS A 422 -27.45 -12.15 -30.30
C LYS A 422 -28.31 -12.32 -29.05
N TRP A 423 -29.16 -13.35 -29.04
CA TRP A 423 -30.01 -13.74 -27.92
C TRP A 423 -29.28 -14.63 -26.92
N GLU A 424 -29.54 -14.40 -25.63
CA GLU A 424 -29.02 -15.18 -24.51
C GLU A 424 -30.00 -15.24 -23.34
N LEU A 425 -29.73 -16.15 -22.40
CA LEU A 425 -30.36 -16.11 -21.08
C LEU A 425 -29.73 -14.99 -20.25
N PRO A 426 -30.53 -14.08 -19.64
CA PRO A 426 -30.01 -12.98 -18.83
C PRO A 426 -29.32 -13.48 -17.56
N GLY A 427 -28.29 -12.75 -17.09
CA GLY A 427 -27.52 -13.10 -15.90
C GLY A 427 -26.07 -12.64 -15.93
N GLY A 428 -25.34 -12.94 -14.87
CA GLY A 428 -24.00 -12.41 -14.67
C GLY A 428 -23.12 -13.22 -13.72
N ARG A 429 -22.05 -12.58 -13.26
CA ARG A 429 -20.98 -13.27 -12.51
C ARG A 429 -21.40 -13.49 -11.06
N VAL A 430 -21.06 -14.65 -10.51
CA VAL A 430 -21.27 -14.93 -9.08
C VAL A 430 -20.21 -14.21 -8.25
N GLU A 431 -20.58 -13.31 -7.34
CA GLU A 431 -19.60 -12.60 -6.52
C GLU A 431 -18.93 -13.52 -5.47
N SER A 432 -17.74 -13.16 -5.00
CA SER A 432 -17.02 -13.94 -3.98
C SER A 432 -17.85 -14.05 -2.69
N GLY A 433 -18.25 -15.28 -2.34
CA GLY A 433 -19.06 -15.58 -1.16
C GLY A 433 -20.57 -15.57 -1.41
N GLU A 434 -21.00 -15.30 -2.65
CA GLU A 434 -22.40 -15.35 -3.10
C GLU A 434 -22.78 -16.78 -3.54
N THR A 435 -24.03 -17.20 -3.31
CA THR A 435 -24.56 -18.47 -3.85
C THR A 435 -25.08 -18.26 -5.28
N HIS A 436 -25.12 -19.29 -6.12
CA HIS A 436 -25.67 -19.18 -7.48
C HIS A 436 -27.09 -18.61 -7.50
N ALA A 437 -27.94 -19.04 -6.56
CA ALA A 437 -29.30 -18.53 -6.42
C ALA A 437 -29.33 -17.04 -6.04
N ALA A 438 -28.45 -16.60 -5.13
CA ALA A 438 -28.37 -15.19 -4.75
C ALA A 438 -27.88 -14.31 -5.90
N ALA A 439 -26.83 -14.77 -6.62
CA ALA A 439 -26.32 -14.10 -7.80
C ALA A 439 -27.40 -13.95 -8.88
N LEU A 440 -28.12 -15.03 -9.18
CA LEU A 440 -29.16 -15.02 -10.21
C LEU A 440 -30.30 -14.04 -9.88
N VAL A 441 -30.71 -13.96 -8.61
CA VAL A 441 -31.74 -13.00 -8.18
C VAL A 441 -31.22 -11.55 -8.27
N ARG A 442 -29.97 -11.30 -7.87
CA ARG A 442 -29.35 -9.97 -7.96
C ARG A 442 -29.24 -9.51 -9.41
N GLU A 443 -28.66 -10.33 -10.28
CA GLU A 443 -28.45 -10.01 -11.69
C GLU A 443 -29.78 -9.72 -12.40
N ILE A 444 -30.81 -10.53 -12.17
CA ILE A 444 -32.13 -10.30 -12.80
C ILE A 444 -32.80 -9.02 -12.29
N ARG A 445 -32.59 -8.64 -11.03
CA ARG A 445 -33.05 -7.35 -10.52
C ARG A 445 -32.31 -6.19 -11.20
N GLU A 446 -31.00 -6.31 -11.40
CA GLU A 446 -30.15 -5.28 -11.99
C GLU A 446 -30.40 -5.11 -13.50
N GLU A 447 -30.43 -6.22 -14.24
CA GLU A 447 -30.55 -6.21 -15.71
C GLU A 447 -31.98 -6.02 -16.21
N LEU A 448 -32.97 -6.53 -15.46
CA LEU A 448 -34.36 -6.61 -15.90
C LEU A 448 -35.35 -5.83 -15.03
N GLY A 449 -34.95 -5.37 -13.85
CA GLY A 449 -35.86 -4.72 -12.89
C GLY A 449 -36.94 -5.66 -12.32
N ALA A 450 -36.72 -6.97 -12.36
CA ALA A 450 -37.69 -7.99 -11.98
C ALA A 450 -37.22 -8.82 -10.78
N GLU A 451 -38.17 -9.37 -10.01
CA GLU A 451 -37.91 -10.29 -8.90
C GLU A 451 -38.22 -11.72 -9.34
N VAL A 452 -37.25 -12.61 -9.17
CA VAL A 452 -37.38 -14.03 -9.52
C VAL A 452 -37.06 -14.93 -8.34
N GLU A 453 -37.52 -16.17 -8.41
CA GLU A 453 -37.06 -17.27 -7.56
C GLU A 453 -36.30 -18.29 -8.39
N ALA A 454 -35.06 -18.58 -7.98
CA ALA A 454 -34.21 -19.58 -8.60
C ALA A 454 -34.72 -21.00 -8.28
N GLY A 455 -34.79 -21.85 -9.30
CA GLY A 455 -35.20 -23.24 -9.23
C GLY A 455 -34.09 -24.20 -9.68
N ASP A 456 -34.49 -25.29 -10.32
CA ASP A 456 -33.58 -26.37 -10.74
C ASP A 456 -32.64 -25.94 -11.88
N ALA A 457 -31.49 -26.60 -11.97
CA ALA A 457 -30.52 -26.38 -13.05
C ALA A 457 -31.09 -26.79 -14.42
N VAL A 458 -30.72 -26.06 -15.47
CA VAL A 458 -31.07 -26.36 -16.86
C VAL A 458 -29.83 -26.91 -17.56
N GLY A 459 -29.93 -28.14 -18.06
CA GLY A 459 -28.86 -28.78 -18.82
C GLY A 459 -27.55 -28.95 -18.04
N LYS A 460 -26.44 -29.05 -18.76
CA LYS A 460 -25.09 -29.15 -18.19
C LYS A 460 -24.40 -27.77 -18.19
N PRO A 461 -23.52 -27.48 -17.21
CA PRO A 461 -22.72 -26.26 -17.24
C PRO A 461 -21.81 -26.20 -18.47
N VAL A 462 -21.62 -24.99 -19.02
CA VAL A 462 -20.84 -24.74 -20.24
C VAL A 462 -19.55 -24.02 -19.88
N THR A 463 -18.39 -24.54 -20.33
CA THR A 463 -17.10 -23.88 -20.09
C THR A 463 -16.82 -22.83 -21.15
N LEU A 464 -16.65 -21.58 -20.74
CA LEU A 464 -16.40 -20.44 -21.61
C LEU A 464 -14.91 -20.32 -22.00
N PRO A 465 -14.58 -19.70 -23.15
CA PRO A 465 -13.18 -19.55 -23.62
C PRO A 465 -12.26 -18.78 -22.66
N ASN A 466 -12.82 -17.97 -21.78
CA ASN A 466 -12.09 -17.20 -20.76
C ASN A 466 -11.85 -17.98 -19.45
N GLY A 467 -12.24 -19.26 -19.38
CA GLY A 467 -12.05 -20.15 -18.24
C GLY A 467 -13.18 -20.13 -17.20
N LEU A 468 -14.24 -19.34 -17.43
CA LEU A 468 -15.45 -19.32 -16.61
C LEU A 468 -16.36 -20.52 -16.94
N VAL A 469 -17.23 -20.90 -16.00
CA VAL A 469 -18.25 -21.93 -16.16
C VAL A 469 -19.63 -21.26 -16.06
N LEU A 470 -20.42 -21.38 -17.11
CA LEU A 470 -21.78 -20.82 -17.19
C LEU A 470 -22.79 -21.88 -16.74
N HIS A 471 -23.64 -21.52 -15.77
CA HIS A 471 -24.68 -22.38 -15.20
C HIS A 471 -26.06 -21.77 -15.45
N ALA A 472 -26.94 -22.49 -16.13
CA ALA A 472 -28.33 -22.07 -16.28
C ALA A 472 -29.21 -22.64 -15.17
N TYR A 473 -30.12 -21.82 -14.66
CA TYR A 473 -31.16 -22.23 -13.71
C TYR A 473 -32.52 -21.77 -14.19
N ARG A 474 -33.54 -22.60 -13.96
CA ARG A 474 -34.93 -22.19 -14.12
C ARG A 474 -35.22 -21.08 -13.12
N ALA A 475 -35.94 -20.06 -13.55
CA ALA A 475 -36.36 -18.97 -12.69
C ALA A 475 -37.85 -18.73 -12.86
N ARG A 476 -38.56 -18.52 -11.75
CA ARG A 476 -39.98 -18.16 -11.74
C ARG A 476 -40.13 -16.68 -11.40
N LEU A 477 -40.83 -15.93 -12.24
CA LEU A 477 -41.16 -14.53 -11.97
C LEU A 477 -42.05 -14.43 -10.73
N ARG A 478 -41.66 -13.58 -9.77
CA ARG A 478 -42.40 -13.35 -8.52
C ARG A 478 -43.06 -11.97 -8.49
N ALA A 479 -42.35 -10.94 -8.97
CA ALA A 479 -42.87 -9.57 -9.05
C ALA A 479 -42.13 -8.76 -10.12
N GLY A 480 -42.76 -7.68 -10.59
CA GLY A 480 -42.21 -6.80 -11.62
C GLY A 480 -42.54 -7.23 -13.05
N THR A 481 -42.26 -6.36 -14.01
CA THR A 481 -42.35 -6.63 -15.45
C THR A 481 -40.96 -6.45 -16.04
N PRO A 482 -40.32 -7.52 -16.54
CA PRO A 482 -38.96 -7.45 -17.09
C PRO A 482 -38.84 -6.37 -18.17
N ALA A 483 -37.80 -5.53 -18.08
CA ALA A 483 -37.49 -4.47 -19.04
C ALA A 483 -36.00 -4.46 -19.36
N ALA A 484 -35.62 -4.09 -20.59
CA ALA A 484 -34.22 -4.17 -21.03
C ALA A 484 -33.42 -2.98 -20.46
N LEU A 485 -32.83 -3.12 -19.26
CA LEU A 485 -32.06 -2.04 -18.63
C LEU A 485 -30.62 -2.00 -19.12
N GLU A 486 -30.02 -3.17 -19.36
CA GLU A 486 -28.64 -3.33 -19.86
C GLU A 486 -28.54 -4.07 -21.21
N HIS A 487 -29.70 -4.47 -21.76
CA HIS A 487 -29.82 -5.22 -23.01
C HIS A 487 -30.40 -4.36 -24.14
N LEU A 488 -30.22 -4.78 -25.40
CA LEU A 488 -30.79 -4.08 -26.55
C LEU A 488 -32.28 -4.33 -26.71
N ASP A 489 -32.72 -5.56 -26.42
CA ASP A 489 -34.12 -5.99 -26.52
C ASP A 489 -34.40 -7.16 -25.58
N LEU A 490 -35.68 -7.41 -25.29
CA LEU A 490 -36.17 -8.54 -24.49
C LEU A 490 -37.40 -9.15 -25.16
N GLN A 491 -37.39 -10.46 -25.37
CA GLN A 491 -38.51 -11.15 -26.02
C GLN A 491 -38.84 -12.49 -25.36
N TRP A 492 -40.12 -12.84 -25.37
CA TRP A 492 -40.64 -14.11 -24.88
C TRP A 492 -40.74 -15.13 -26.01
N PHE A 493 -40.11 -16.28 -25.85
CA PHE A 493 -40.08 -17.36 -26.83
C PHE A 493 -40.86 -18.57 -26.32
N THR A 494 -41.71 -19.14 -27.17
CA THR A 494 -42.31 -20.46 -26.94
C THR A 494 -41.34 -21.58 -27.34
N ALA A 495 -41.63 -22.82 -26.95
CA ALA A 495 -40.87 -23.99 -27.44
C ALA A 495 -40.81 -24.07 -28.97
N ASP A 496 -41.89 -23.67 -29.66
CA ASP A 496 -41.94 -23.68 -31.12
C ASP A 496 -41.13 -22.55 -31.75
N ASP A 497 -41.02 -21.39 -31.07
CA ASP A 497 -40.16 -20.29 -31.49
C ASP A 497 -38.69 -20.67 -31.33
N LEU A 498 -38.31 -21.27 -30.19
CA LEU A 498 -36.94 -21.73 -29.94
C LEU A 498 -36.48 -22.78 -30.97
N ARG A 499 -37.37 -23.69 -31.40
CA ARG A 499 -37.07 -24.68 -32.46
C ARG A 499 -36.84 -24.04 -33.83
N ARG A 500 -37.39 -22.85 -34.07
CA ARG A 500 -37.28 -22.12 -35.34
C ARG A 500 -36.20 -21.04 -35.31
N LEU A 501 -35.68 -20.73 -34.13
CA LEU A 501 -34.65 -19.71 -33.94
C LEU A 501 -33.37 -20.15 -34.66
N ASP A 502 -32.81 -19.27 -35.47
CA ASP A 502 -31.51 -19.52 -36.08
C ASP A 502 -30.46 -19.55 -34.96
N LEU A 503 -29.73 -20.66 -34.85
CA LEU A 503 -28.68 -20.80 -33.83
C LEU A 503 -27.59 -19.74 -34.02
N ASP A 504 -27.41 -19.19 -35.22
CA ASP A 504 -26.46 -18.10 -35.44
C ASP A 504 -26.84 -16.79 -34.74
N ASP A 505 -28.13 -16.59 -34.48
CA ASP A 505 -28.67 -15.48 -33.70
C ASP A 505 -28.60 -15.71 -32.18
N VAL A 506 -28.17 -16.89 -31.73
CA VAL A 506 -28.00 -17.23 -30.30
C VAL A 506 -26.52 -17.18 -29.92
N VAL A 507 -26.23 -16.65 -28.73
CA VAL A 507 -24.88 -16.65 -28.16
C VAL A 507 -24.36 -18.09 -28.10
N PRO A 508 -23.13 -18.38 -28.60
CA PRO A 508 -22.66 -19.76 -28.72
C PRO A 508 -22.70 -20.61 -27.45
N ALA A 509 -22.56 -19.98 -26.27
CA ALA A 509 -22.60 -20.67 -24.98
C ALA A 509 -24.00 -21.16 -24.59
N ASP A 510 -25.06 -20.53 -25.12
CA ASP A 510 -26.45 -20.78 -24.73
C ASP A 510 -27.15 -21.76 -25.68
N ARG A 511 -26.57 -22.00 -26.86
CA ARG A 511 -27.12 -22.90 -27.91
C ARG A 511 -27.36 -24.31 -27.38
N ASP A 512 -26.46 -24.79 -26.53
CA ASP A 512 -26.49 -26.15 -25.98
C ASP A 512 -27.68 -26.39 -25.04
N TRP A 513 -28.36 -25.33 -24.56
CA TRP A 513 -29.52 -25.43 -23.68
C TRP A 513 -30.86 -25.31 -24.39
N ILE A 514 -30.88 -24.96 -25.68
CA ILE A 514 -32.12 -24.82 -26.45
C ILE A 514 -32.99 -26.09 -26.41
N PRO A 515 -32.45 -27.32 -26.57
CA PRO A 515 -33.23 -28.54 -26.46
C PRO A 515 -33.87 -28.73 -25.08
N GLU A 516 -33.12 -28.49 -24.00
CA GLU A 516 -33.59 -28.59 -22.62
C GLU A 516 -34.65 -27.55 -22.29
N LEU A 517 -34.48 -26.31 -22.77
CA LEU A 517 -35.49 -25.26 -22.66
C LEU A 517 -36.78 -25.65 -23.36
N CYS A 518 -36.71 -26.26 -24.55
CA CYS A 518 -37.91 -26.75 -25.24
C CYS A 518 -38.66 -27.80 -24.40
N ILE A 519 -37.94 -28.74 -23.77
CA ILE A 519 -38.54 -29.75 -22.88
C ILE A 519 -39.22 -29.08 -21.68
N ILE A 520 -38.53 -28.15 -21.00
CA ILE A 520 -39.08 -27.43 -19.84
C ILE A 520 -40.36 -26.67 -20.20
N LEU A 521 -40.41 -26.08 -21.39
CA LEU A 521 -41.56 -25.31 -21.87
C LEU A 521 -42.74 -26.21 -22.29
N ASP A 522 -42.47 -27.35 -22.89
CA ASP A 522 -43.50 -28.34 -23.23
C ASP A 522 -44.11 -28.96 -21.97
N ASP A 523 -43.29 -29.30 -20.97
CA ASP A 523 -43.77 -29.82 -19.68
C ASP A 523 -44.63 -28.80 -18.93
N ALA A 524 -44.26 -27.51 -18.99
CA ALA A 524 -45.04 -26.43 -18.41
C ALA A 524 -46.41 -26.26 -19.10
N ARG A 525 -46.50 -26.47 -20.42
CA ARG A 525 -47.76 -26.46 -21.18
C ARG A 525 -48.69 -27.61 -20.79
N VAL A 526 -48.14 -28.81 -20.54
CA VAL A 526 -48.93 -29.98 -20.14
C VAL A 526 -49.49 -29.84 -18.72
N GLY A 527 -48.74 -29.22 -17.80
CA GLY A 527 -49.16 -28.99 -16.42
C GLY A 527 -50.24 -27.91 -16.22
N GLU A 528 -50.44 -27.02 -17.19
CA GLU A 528 -51.52 -26.01 -17.16
C GLU A 528 -52.82 -26.47 -17.86
N ALA A 529 -52.76 -27.57 -18.62
CA ALA A 529 -53.89 -28.13 -19.37
C ALA A 529 -54.64 -29.27 -18.64
N GLY A 530 -54.20 -29.64 -17.44
CA GLY A 530 -54.85 -30.59 -16.53
C GLY A 530 -55.24 -29.93 -15.23
#